data_AF-A0A9E2ERU3-F1
#
_entry.id   AF-A0A9E2ERU3-F1
#
_cell.length_a   1.000
_cell.length_b   1.000
_cell.length_c   1.000
_cell.angle_alpha   90.00
_cell.angle_beta   90.00
_cell.angle_gamma   90.00
#
_symmetry.space_group_name_H-M   'P 1'
#
loop_
_entity.id
_entity.type
_entity.pdbx_description
1 polymer ?
#
loop_
_entity_poly.entity_id
_entity_poly.type
_entity_poly.pdbx_seq_one_letter_code
_entity_poly.pdbx_strand_id
1 'polypeptide(L)'
;MLFSLSCFGQQLPLFTQYHDLQSVINPAAITSDYFALDHNVSIGASYRTQWVGINNNPQTQVLRGDYFNADGAGFSLLAGGSVMNDQTGPTGFTGIYGKIGGVISGDPAYEGLSLALNLGMVQYRVDITEIKFRDENDILAMENQAEVFMDAGLVCFITDRLDPIRI
;
A
#
# COMPACT_ATOMS: atom_id res chain seq x y z
N MET A 1 39.73 33.22 10.87
CA MET A 1 39.20 32.34 9.80
C MET A 1 38.39 31.25 10.48
N LEU A 2 37.08 31.18 10.24
CA LEU A 2 36.19 30.12 10.73
C LEU A 2 35.96 29.14 9.58
N PHE A 3 36.38 27.88 9.76
CA PHE A 3 36.11 26.80 8.82
C PHE A 3 34.79 26.13 9.22
N SER A 4 33.79 26.16 8.34
CA SER A 4 32.58 25.34 8.46
C SER A 4 32.78 24.04 7.69
N LEU A 5 32.72 22.90 8.37
CA LEU A 5 32.69 21.57 7.76
C LEU A 5 31.23 21.20 7.47
N SER A 6 30.88 21.08 6.19
CA SER A 6 29.58 20.58 5.76
C SER A 6 29.54 19.07 5.97
N CYS A 7 28.73 18.61 6.93
CA CYS A 7 28.47 17.19 7.15
C CYS A 7 27.34 16.72 6.22
N PHE A 8 27.60 15.69 5.40
CA PHE A 8 26.57 14.97 4.67
C PHE A 8 26.04 13.84 5.56
N GLY A 9 24.95 14.09 6.28
CA GLY A 9 24.19 13.04 6.93
C GLY A 9 23.31 12.34 5.89
N GLN A 10 23.63 11.09 5.55
CA GLN A 10 22.67 10.24 4.84
C GLN A 10 21.72 9.66 5.89
N GLN A 11 20.47 10.12 5.88
CA GLN A 11 19.42 9.43 6.61
C GLN A 11 19.00 8.24 5.76
N LEU A 12 19.50 7.05 6.11
CA LEU A 12 18.93 5.80 5.60
C LEU A 12 17.45 5.82 5.99
N PRO A 13 16.50 5.75 5.04
CA PRO A 13 15.11 5.69 5.39
C PRO A 13 14.85 4.37 6.10
N LEU A 14 14.79 4.42 7.42
CA LEU A 14 14.36 3.30 8.25
C LEU A 14 12.88 3.09 7.95
N PHE A 15 12.57 2.06 7.16
CA PHE A 15 11.21 1.62 6.84
C PHE A 15 10.38 2.63 6.01
N THR A 16 10.54 2.63 4.68
CA THR A 16 9.55 3.32 3.83
C THR A 16 8.39 2.36 3.55
N GLN A 17 7.18 2.73 3.96
CA GLN A 17 5.97 2.03 3.53
C GLN A 17 5.87 1.97 1.99
N TYR A 18 6.51 2.90 1.29
CA TYR A 18 6.57 2.89 -0.16
C TYR A 18 7.26 1.64 -0.73
N HIS A 19 8.32 1.16 -0.08
CA HIS A 19 9.01 -0.07 -0.48
C HIS A 19 8.17 -1.30 -0.11
N ASP A 20 7.78 -1.41 1.15
CA ASP A 20 7.16 -2.65 1.65
C ASP A 20 5.69 -2.80 1.29
N LEU A 21 4.99 -1.72 0.91
CA LEU A 21 3.59 -1.71 0.48
C LEU A 21 3.44 -1.17 -0.95
N GLN A 22 4.50 -1.21 -1.76
CA GLN A 22 4.49 -0.73 -3.15
C GLN A 22 3.30 -1.30 -3.94
N SER A 23 3.04 -2.59 -3.76
CA SER A 23 2.02 -3.36 -4.44
C SER A 23 0.57 -3.04 -3.99
N VAL A 24 0.43 -2.43 -2.80
CA VAL A 24 -0.82 -1.92 -2.23
C VAL A 24 -1.08 -0.49 -2.70
N ILE A 25 -0.02 0.33 -2.78
CA ILE A 25 -0.09 1.70 -3.29
C ILE A 25 -0.38 1.71 -4.78
N ASN A 26 0.31 0.87 -5.55
CA ASN A 26 0.07 0.68 -6.96
C ASN A 26 -0.09 -0.83 -7.27
N PRO A 27 -1.33 -1.29 -7.53
CA PRO A 27 -1.61 -2.67 -7.89
C PRO A 27 -0.78 -3.20 -9.08
N ALA A 28 -0.45 -2.35 -10.06
CA ALA A 28 0.35 -2.74 -11.22
C ALA A 28 1.87 -2.80 -10.94
N ALA A 29 2.32 -2.34 -9.78
CA ALA A 29 3.75 -2.42 -9.43
C ALA A 29 4.17 -3.85 -9.08
N ILE A 30 5.33 -4.25 -9.61
CA ILE A 30 6.03 -5.47 -9.22
C ILE A 30 6.64 -5.25 -7.84
N THR A 31 6.64 -6.28 -7.00
CA THR A 31 7.16 -6.17 -5.64
C THR A 31 8.67 -5.98 -5.62
N SER A 32 9.16 -5.23 -4.65
CA SER A 32 10.59 -5.10 -4.34
C SER A 32 11.28 -6.45 -4.16
N ASP A 33 10.57 -7.43 -3.59
CA ASP A 33 11.10 -8.75 -3.27
C ASP A 33 11.48 -9.54 -4.53
N TYR A 34 10.78 -9.31 -5.64
CA TYR A 34 11.18 -9.86 -6.93
C TYR A 34 12.50 -9.24 -7.39
N PHE A 35 12.62 -7.90 -7.39
CA PHE A 35 13.84 -7.22 -7.85
C PHE A 35 15.08 -7.44 -6.98
N ALA A 36 14.88 -7.78 -5.71
CA ALA A 36 15.95 -7.97 -4.73
C ALA A 36 16.38 -9.43 -4.58
N LEU A 37 15.44 -10.38 -4.69
CA LEU A 37 15.65 -11.79 -4.34
C LEU A 37 15.15 -12.77 -5.42
N ASP A 38 14.64 -12.29 -6.55
CA ASP A 38 14.01 -13.09 -7.61
C ASP A 38 12.88 -13.99 -7.08
N HIS A 39 12.16 -13.52 -6.06
CA HIS A 39 11.05 -14.25 -5.47
C HIS A 39 9.73 -13.96 -6.21
N ASN A 40 9.16 -15.01 -6.81
CA ASN A 40 7.87 -14.96 -7.49
C ASN A 40 6.66 -14.81 -6.55
N VAL A 41 6.83 -15.07 -5.25
CA VAL A 41 5.79 -14.93 -4.23
C VAL A 41 6.31 -14.02 -3.13
N SER A 42 5.51 -13.02 -2.76
CA SER A 42 5.81 -12.11 -1.67
C SER A 42 4.60 -12.02 -0.74
N ILE A 43 4.83 -12.20 0.56
CA ILE A 43 3.79 -12.08 1.59
C ILE A 43 4.34 -11.12 2.65
N GLY A 44 3.54 -10.14 3.04
CA GLY A 44 3.96 -9.12 4.00
C GLY A 44 2.84 -8.73 4.94
N ALA A 45 3.21 -8.42 6.18
CA ALA A 45 2.33 -7.82 7.17
C ALA A 45 2.98 -6.54 7.71
N SER A 46 2.19 -5.48 7.86
CA SER A 46 2.63 -4.20 8.39
C SER A 46 1.67 -3.74 9.48
N TYR A 47 2.23 -3.23 10.57
CA TYR A 47 1.50 -2.56 11.64
C TYR A 47 2.13 -1.19 11.86
N ARG A 48 1.32 -0.14 11.75
CA ARG A 48 1.74 1.24 11.96
C ARG A 48 0.85 1.88 13.00
N THR A 49 1.50 2.49 13.98
CA THR A 49 0.86 3.32 15.00
C THR A 49 1.45 4.72 14.91
N GLN A 50 0.60 5.75 14.92
CA GLN A 50 1.00 7.16 14.82
C GLN A 50 0.62 7.89 16.10
N TRP A 51 1.26 9.02 16.42
CA TRP A 51 0.89 9.83 17.60
C TRP A 51 0.86 9.02 18.91
N VAL A 52 1.88 8.18 19.10
CA VAL A 52 1.96 7.26 20.25
C VAL A 52 1.84 8.05 21.55
N GLY A 53 0.98 7.59 22.46
CA GLY A 53 0.70 8.24 23.74
C GLY A 53 -0.55 9.12 23.76
N ILE A 54 -1.19 9.34 22.61
CA ILE A 54 -2.55 9.91 22.54
C ILE A 54 -3.55 8.75 22.56
N ASN A 55 -4.62 8.84 23.36
CA ASN A 55 -5.69 7.85 23.32
C ASN A 55 -6.40 7.87 21.97
N ASN A 56 -6.82 6.70 21.49
CA ASN A 56 -7.48 6.50 20.19
C ASN A 56 -6.64 7.04 19.01
N ASN A 57 -5.33 6.87 19.11
CA ASN A 57 -4.40 7.27 18.07
C ASN A 57 -4.58 6.44 16.78
N PRO A 58 -4.20 6.98 15.61
CA PRO A 58 -4.33 6.28 14.34
C PRO A 58 -3.46 5.01 14.29
N GLN A 59 -4.09 3.89 13.94
CA GLN A 59 -3.45 2.60 13.79
C GLN A 59 -3.88 1.94 12.48
N THR A 60 -2.91 1.55 11.68
CA THR A 60 -3.12 0.92 10.38
C THR A 60 -2.45 -0.45 10.36
N GLN A 61 -3.18 -1.46 9.93
CA GLN A 61 -2.73 -2.83 9.73
C GLN A 61 -2.91 -3.20 8.28
N VAL A 62 -1.90 -3.79 7.66
CA VAL A 62 -1.97 -4.26 6.28
C VAL A 62 -1.40 -5.66 6.21
N LEU A 63 -2.15 -6.58 5.61
CA LEU A 63 -1.67 -7.88 5.18
C LEU A 63 -1.74 -7.90 3.66
N ARG A 64 -0.66 -8.31 2.99
CA ARG A 64 -0.60 -8.43 1.53
C ARG A 64 0.02 -9.74 1.09
N GLY A 65 -0.42 -10.18 -0.08
CA GLY A 65 0.15 -11.31 -0.80
C GLY A 65 0.20 -10.99 -2.28
N ASP A 66 1.35 -11.18 -2.89
CA ASP A 66 1.62 -10.88 -4.28
C ASP A 66 2.27 -12.09 -4.95
N TYR A 67 1.90 -12.33 -6.20
CA TYR A 67 2.45 -13.33 -7.08
C TYR A 67 2.85 -12.68 -8.40
N PHE A 68 4.08 -12.94 -8.82
CA PHE A 68 4.63 -12.50 -10.08
C PHE A 68 5.33 -13.66 -10.78
N ASN A 69 4.98 -13.94 -12.03
CA ASN A 69 5.64 -14.97 -12.83
C ASN A 69 6.42 -14.32 -13.97
N ALA A 70 7.76 -14.35 -13.86
CA ALA A 70 8.67 -13.78 -14.83
C ALA A 70 8.99 -14.70 -16.02
N ASP A 71 8.54 -15.96 -16.02
CA ASP A 71 8.93 -16.97 -17.02
C ASP A 71 8.26 -16.77 -18.39
N GLY A 72 7.37 -15.79 -18.51
CA GLY A 72 6.66 -15.49 -19.74
C GLY A 72 7.55 -14.83 -20.79
N ALA A 73 7.55 -15.38 -22.01
CA ALA A 73 8.25 -14.79 -23.15
C ALA A 73 7.54 -13.51 -23.64
N GLY A 74 7.88 -12.36 -23.06
CA GLY A 74 7.33 -11.05 -23.43
C GLY A 74 6.12 -10.58 -22.60
N PHE A 75 5.48 -11.49 -21.87
CA PHE A 75 4.33 -11.18 -21.01
C PHE A 75 4.38 -12.00 -19.72
N SER A 76 4.49 -11.31 -18.59
CA SER A 76 4.58 -11.88 -17.25
C SER A 76 3.28 -11.66 -16.48
N LEU A 77 2.79 -12.67 -15.76
CA LEU A 77 1.55 -12.55 -14.99
C LEU A 77 1.81 -11.87 -13.64
N LEU A 78 0.93 -10.95 -13.25
CA LEU A 78 0.91 -10.32 -11.93
C LEU A 78 -0.46 -10.57 -11.27
N ALA A 79 -0.47 -11.06 -10.05
CA ALA A 79 -1.69 -11.24 -9.26
C ALA A 79 -1.42 -10.98 -7.78
N GLY A 80 -2.44 -10.64 -7.01
CA GLY A 80 -2.26 -10.46 -5.59
C GLY A 80 -3.49 -9.89 -4.91
N GLY A 81 -3.31 -9.48 -3.67
CA GLY A 81 -4.34 -8.83 -2.91
C GLY A 81 -3.83 -8.35 -1.56
N SER A 82 -4.66 -7.55 -0.90
CA SER A 82 -4.37 -7.02 0.41
C SER A 82 -5.62 -6.83 1.24
N VAL A 83 -5.48 -7.07 2.54
CA VAL A 83 -6.46 -6.71 3.55
C VAL A 83 -5.86 -5.57 4.36
N MET A 84 -6.59 -4.46 4.45
CA MET A 84 -6.19 -3.31 5.24
C MET A 84 -7.25 -3.02 6.29
N ASN A 85 -6.82 -2.80 7.52
CA ASN A 85 -7.67 -2.35 8.61
C ASN A 85 -7.05 -1.08 9.21
N ASP A 86 -7.79 0.02 9.15
CA ASP A 86 -7.40 1.29 9.72
C ASP A 86 -8.41 1.72 10.80
N GLN A 87 -7.88 2.23 11.91
CA GLN A 87 -8.66 2.84 12.97
C GLN A 87 -8.07 4.20 13.28
N THR A 88 -8.89 5.24 13.19
CA THR A 88 -8.54 6.62 13.50
C THR A 88 -9.63 7.21 14.39
N GLY A 89 -9.40 7.18 15.70
CA GLY A 89 -10.37 7.68 16.66
C GLY A 89 -11.70 6.88 16.62
N PRO A 90 -12.86 7.56 16.57
CA PRO A 90 -14.17 6.92 16.45
C PRO A 90 -14.46 6.37 15.03
N THR A 91 -13.60 6.68 14.05
CA THR A 91 -13.79 6.26 12.66
C THR A 91 -12.78 5.19 12.29
N GLY A 92 -13.17 4.28 11.41
CA GLY A 92 -12.24 3.29 10.89
C GLY A 92 -12.78 2.68 9.61
N PHE A 93 -11.93 1.92 8.93
CA PHE A 93 -12.35 1.17 7.78
C PHE A 93 -11.59 -0.13 7.64
N THR A 94 -12.23 -1.11 7.01
CA THR A 94 -11.58 -2.34 6.56
C THR A 94 -11.78 -2.49 5.07
N GLY A 95 -10.67 -2.57 4.34
CA GLY A 95 -10.65 -2.80 2.90
C GLY A 95 -10.10 -4.18 2.59
N ILE A 96 -10.73 -4.87 1.64
CA ILE A 96 -10.20 -6.09 1.02
C ILE A 96 -10.04 -5.78 -0.46
N TYR A 97 -8.85 -6.01 -1.00
CA TYR A 97 -8.52 -5.75 -2.39
C TYR A 97 -7.91 -6.99 -3.04
N GLY A 98 -8.28 -7.25 -4.27
CA GLY A 98 -7.69 -8.25 -5.14
C GLY A 98 -7.29 -7.61 -6.46
N LYS A 99 -6.18 -8.07 -7.01
CA LYS A 99 -5.63 -7.53 -8.26
C LYS A 99 -5.15 -8.63 -9.18
N ILE A 100 -5.27 -8.36 -10.47
CA ILE A 100 -4.76 -9.21 -11.54
C ILE A 100 -4.32 -8.33 -12.71
N GLY A 101 -3.20 -8.69 -13.31
CA GLY A 101 -2.57 -7.88 -14.34
C GLY A 101 -1.47 -8.63 -15.06
N GLY A 102 -0.73 -7.91 -15.87
CA GLY A 102 0.44 -8.43 -16.53
C GLY A 102 1.46 -7.36 -16.83
N VAL A 103 2.68 -7.81 -17.07
CA VAL A 103 3.84 -6.98 -17.36
C VAL A 103 4.34 -7.36 -18.74
N ILE A 104 4.38 -6.38 -19.63
CA ILE A 104 4.95 -6.51 -20.96
C ILE A 104 6.41 -6.06 -20.86
N SER A 105 7.34 -7.00 -21.04
CA SER A 105 8.77 -6.72 -20.99
C SER A 105 9.59 -7.78 -21.71
N GLY A 106 10.73 -7.37 -22.27
CA GLY A 106 11.78 -8.29 -22.71
C GLY A 106 12.60 -8.86 -21.55
N ASP A 107 12.80 -8.07 -20.50
CA ASP A 107 13.45 -8.46 -19.25
C ASP A 107 12.77 -7.76 -18.06
N PRO A 108 11.81 -8.43 -17.39
CA PRO A 108 11.06 -7.85 -16.28
C PRO A 108 11.91 -7.40 -15.07
N ALA A 109 13.18 -7.81 -14.98
CA ALA A 109 14.08 -7.39 -13.91
C ALA A 109 14.64 -5.98 -14.11
N TYR A 110 14.65 -5.47 -15.35
CA TYR A 110 15.22 -4.18 -15.71
C TYR A 110 14.19 -3.19 -16.26
N GLU A 111 13.28 -3.64 -17.12
CA GLU A 111 12.29 -2.77 -17.74
C GLU A 111 10.92 -3.43 -17.79
N GLY A 112 9.85 -2.65 -17.96
CA GLY A 112 8.53 -3.23 -18.23
C GLY A 112 7.37 -2.26 -18.11
N LEU A 113 6.33 -2.52 -18.91
CA LEU A 113 5.04 -1.85 -18.81
C LEU A 113 4.04 -2.80 -18.13
N SER A 114 3.61 -2.45 -16.93
CA SER A 114 2.64 -3.22 -16.15
C SER A 114 1.25 -2.61 -16.25
N LEU A 115 0.25 -3.47 -16.42
CA LEU A 115 -1.16 -3.09 -16.39
C LEU A 115 -1.89 -4.03 -15.44
N ALA A 116 -2.69 -3.49 -14.52
CA ALA A 116 -3.47 -4.29 -13.58
C ALA A 116 -4.87 -3.76 -13.39
N LEU A 117 -5.82 -4.68 -13.25
CA LEU A 117 -7.13 -4.45 -12.71
C LEU A 117 -7.07 -4.67 -11.19
N ASN A 118 -7.63 -3.73 -10.45
CA ASN A 118 -7.79 -3.79 -9.01
C ASN A 118 -9.28 -3.75 -8.69
N LEU A 119 -9.74 -4.67 -7.86
CA LEU A 119 -11.11 -4.73 -7.36
C LEU A 119 -11.06 -4.81 -5.85
N GLY A 120 -11.93 -4.06 -5.18
CA GLY A 120 -11.95 -4.01 -3.74
C GLY A 120 -13.34 -3.80 -3.17
N MET A 121 -13.44 -4.08 -1.87
CA MET A 121 -14.58 -3.76 -1.06
C MET A 121 -14.08 -3.07 0.20
N VAL A 122 -14.69 -1.95 0.57
CA VAL A 122 -14.31 -1.16 1.73
C VAL A 122 -15.53 -0.98 2.61
N GLN A 123 -15.41 -1.41 3.86
CA GLN A 123 -16.39 -1.15 4.89
C GLN A 123 -15.90 0.00 5.77
N TYR A 124 -16.63 1.11 5.78
CA TYR A 124 -16.42 2.20 6.73
C TYR A 124 -17.26 1.96 7.98
N ARG A 125 -16.71 2.34 9.12
CA ARG A 125 -17.36 2.22 10.43
C ARG A 125 -17.18 3.52 11.20
N VAL A 126 -18.25 3.95 11.85
CA VAL A 126 -18.25 5.10 12.75
C VAL A 126 -18.87 4.68 14.07
N ASP A 127 -18.07 4.77 15.13
CA ASP A 127 -18.52 4.62 16.51
C ASP A 127 -19.01 5.98 17.02
N ILE A 128 -20.33 6.08 17.18
CA ILE A 128 -20.99 7.33 17.55
C ILE A 128 -20.88 7.60 19.05
N THR A 129 -20.61 6.56 19.86
CA THR A 129 -20.53 6.68 21.33
C THR A 129 -19.30 7.45 21.80
N GLU A 130 -18.25 7.53 20.97
CA GLU A 130 -17.05 8.33 21.22
C GLU A 130 -17.13 9.76 20.64
N ILE A 131 -18.21 10.11 19.93
CA ILE A 131 -18.37 11.42 19.28
C ILE A 131 -19.18 12.35 20.18
N LYS A 132 -18.62 13.52 20.51
CA LYS A 132 -19.36 14.61 21.16
C LYS A 132 -20.09 15.44 20.12
N PHE A 133 -21.38 15.20 19.94
CA PHE A 133 -22.23 15.99 19.06
C PHE A 133 -22.51 17.38 19.66
N ARG A 134 -22.61 18.39 18.79
CA ARG A 134 -22.93 19.77 19.20
C ARG A 134 -24.43 19.95 19.50
N ASP A 135 -25.28 19.11 18.92
CA ASP A 135 -26.73 19.12 19.10
C ASP A 135 -27.16 17.73 19.58
N GLU A 136 -27.80 17.66 20.76
CA GLU A 136 -28.14 16.40 21.44
C GLU A 136 -29.34 15.66 20.80
N ASN A 137 -30.07 16.32 19.89
CA ASN A 137 -31.25 15.77 19.21
C ASN A 137 -31.01 15.39 17.73
N ASP A 138 -29.75 15.23 17.32
CA ASP A 138 -29.44 14.78 15.95
C ASP A 138 -29.75 13.28 15.81
N ILE A 139 -30.65 12.94 14.89
CA ILE A 139 -31.11 11.56 14.63
C ILE A 139 -29.93 10.68 14.17
N LEU A 140 -28.90 11.28 13.57
CA LEU A 140 -27.69 10.57 13.17
C LEU A 140 -26.78 10.18 14.36
N ALA A 141 -27.04 10.67 15.58
CA ALA A 141 -26.24 10.40 16.78
C ALA A 141 -26.74 9.20 17.62
N MET A 142 -27.66 8.37 17.08
CA MET A 142 -28.35 7.34 17.87
C MET A 142 -27.84 5.91 17.67
N GLU A 143 -27.20 5.58 16.55
CA GLU A 143 -26.71 4.22 16.27
C GLU A 143 -25.41 4.20 15.47
N ASN A 144 -24.54 3.23 15.76
CA ASN A 144 -23.31 2.99 15.01
C ASN A 144 -23.60 2.73 13.53
N GLN A 145 -22.85 3.40 12.67
CA GLN A 145 -23.03 3.32 11.21
C GLN A 145 -21.94 2.45 10.60
N ALA A 146 -22.34 1.53 9.73
CA ALA A 146 -21.43 0.73 8.93
C ALA A 146 -21.94 0.67 7.49
N GLU A 147 -21.13 1.19 6.56
CA GLU A 147 -21.46 1.23 5.14
C GLU A 147 -20.39 0.53 4.33
N VAL A 148 -20.81 -0.20 3.28
CA VAL A 148 -19.93 -0.97 2.40
C VAL A 148 -19.96 -0.38 1.00
N PHE A 149 -18.79 -0.09 0.46
CA PHE A 149 -18.59 0.39 -0.90
C PHE A 149 -17.76 -0.61 -1.69
N MET A 150 -18.06 -0.72 -2.97
CA MET A 150 -17.23 -1.44 -3.93
C MET A 150 -16.27 -0.45 -4.59
N ASP A 151 -15.05 -0.88 -4.84
CA ASP A 151 -14.00 -0.15 -5.53
C ASP A 151 -13.49 -0.96 -6.72
N ALA A 152 -13.20 -0.29 -7.83
CA ALA A 152 -12.67 -0.89 -9.04
C ALA A 152 -11.80 0.12 -9.77
N GLY A 153 -10.61 -0.30 -10.19
CA GLY A 153 -9.65 0.54 -10.89
C GLY A 153 -8.83 -0.22 -11.92
N LEU A 154 -8.39 0.49 -12.95
CA LEU A 154 -7.37 0.04 -13.88
C LEU A 154 -6.15 0.93 -13.67
N VAL A 155 -4.99 0.30 -13.46
CA VAL A 155 -3.76 0.98 -13.12
C VAL A 155 -2.64 0.55 -14.06
N CYS A 156 -1.78 1.49 -14.39
CA CYS A 156 -0.58 1.27 -15.19
C CYS A 156 0.66 1.64 -14.36
N PHE A 157 1.76 0.93 -14.58
CA PHE A 157 3.04 1.20 -13.96
C PHE A 157 4.17 0.94 -14.95
N ILE A 158 5.20 1.79 -14.94
CA ILE A 158 6.39 1.63 -15.78
C ILE A 158 7.57 1.39 -14.84
N THR A 159 8.30 0.32 -15.10
CA THR A 159 9.55 -0.01 -14.42
C THR A 159 10.70 0.27 -15.37
N ASP A 160 11.71 0.99 -14.88
CA ASP A 160 12.99 1.20 -15.55
C ASP A 160 14.10 1.24 -14.49
N ARG A 161 15.03 0.29 -14.56
CA ARG A 161 16.15 0.15 -13.62
C ARG A 161 17.43 0.60 -14.30
N LEU A 162 18.07 1.60 -13.70
CA LEU A 162 19.35 2.12 -14.18
C LEU A 162 20.47 1.09 -13.95
N ASP A 163 21.11 0.67 -15.03
CA ASP A 163 22.34 -0.12 -14.97
C ASP A 163 23.51 0.73 -14.44
N PRO A 164 24.21 0.28 -13.39
CA PRO A 164 25.37 1.01 -12.86
C PRO A 164 26.57 1.06 -13.82
N ILE A 165 26.52 0.35 -14.95
CA ILE A 165 27.62 0.25 -15.94
C ILE A 165 27.45 1.30 -17.07
N ARG A 166 26.34 2.04 -17.13
CA ARG A 166 26.06 3.05 -18.17
C ARG A 166 26.26 4.52 -17.73
N ILE A 167 27.07 4.77 -16.69
CA ILE A 167 27.45 6.12 -16.23
C ILE A 167 28.96 6.33 -16.34
#